data_AF-B7ST51-F1
#
_entry.id   AF-B7ST51-F1
#
_cell.length_a   1.000
_cell.length_b   1.000
_cell.length_c   1.000
_cell.angle_alpha   90.00
_cell.angle_beta   90.00
_cell.angle_gamma   90.00
#
_symmetry.space_group_name_H-M   'P 1'
#
loop_
_entity.id
_entity.type
_entity.pdbx_description
1 polymer ?
#
loop_
_entity_poly.entity_id
_entity_poly.type
_entity_poly.pdbx_seq_one_letter_code
_entity_poly.pdbx_strand_id
1 'polypeptide(L)'
;SVLVLLPIEVATGYLYRLTELIVMSFHIESGEDAPALLNVITDPLTHSIIELDASVINEIATGDPEARNKSLIKTWCQTSTNTTLQNVTIVNCTGAPCWEWKNVSQIISIQKCSHIFVGTSLSDLAVGLILLAASLLVLCVCLILIVKLLNSILRGQVASIIKKIINTDFPFPFSWVTGYLAIMVGAA
;
A
#
# COMPACT_ATOMS: atom_id res chain seq x y z
N SER A 1 5.94 -17.84 -23.50
CA SER A 1 5.20 -18.01 -22.24
C SER A 1 3.69 -17.88 -22.44
N VAL A 2 3.20 -16.84 -23.12
CA VAL A 2 1.77 -16.67 -23.43
C VAL A 2 1.18 -17.88 -24.20
N LEU A 3 1.91 -18.42 -25.17
CA LEU A 3 1.47 -19.58 -25.98
C LEU A 3 1.25 -20.88 -25.17
N VAL A 4 1.83 -21.01 -23.97
CA VAL A 4 1.65 -22.19 -23.09
C VAL A 4 0.69 -21.89 -21.95
N LEU A 5 0.65 -20.63 -21.49
CA LEU A 5 -0.28 -20.20 -20.44
C LEU A 5 -1.73 -20.06 -20.94
N LEU A 6 -1.96 -19.75 -22.22
CA LEU A 6 -3.33 -19.61 -22.74
C LEU A 6 -4.10 -20.94 -22.76
N PRO A 7 -3.54 -22.04 -23.31
CA PRO A 7 -4.22 -23.34 -23.28
C PRO A 7 -4.41 -23.87 -21.86
N ILE A 8 -3.44 -23.66 -20.96
CA ILE A 8 -3.56 -24.10 -19.56
C ILE A 8 -4.62 -23.28 -18.81
N GLU A 9 -4.76 -21.98 -19.10
CA GLU A 9 -5.78 -21.12 -18.49
C GLU A 9 -7.18 -21.52 -18.95
N VAL A 10 -7.38 -21.79 -20.24
CA VAL A 10 -8.68 -22.26 -20.75
C VAL A 10 -9.06 -23.62 -20.13
N ALA A 11 -8.08 -24.50 -19.92
CA ALA A 11 -8.33 -25.80 -19.31
C ALA A 11 -8.57 -25.75 -17.79
N THR A 12 -7.96 -24.81 -17.06
CA THR A 12 -7.95 -24.80 -15.58
C THR A 12 -8.64 -23.60 -14.93
N GLY A 13 -8.75 -22.46 -15.62
CA GLY A 13 -9.22 -21.19 -15.07
C GLY A 13 -8.36 -20.68 -13.90
N TYR A 14 -7.09 -21.06 -13.85
CA TYR A 14 -6.23 -20.83 -12.70
C TYR A 14 -6.02 -19.34 -12.39
N LEU A 15 -5.71 -18.52 -13.40
CA LEU A 15 -5.57 -17.07 -13.23
C LEU A 15 -6.89 -16.46 -12.78
N TYR A 16 -8.03 -16.89 -13.34
CA TYR A 16 -9.34 -16.41 -12.91
C TYR A 16 -9.60 -16.70 -11.42
N ARG A 17 -9.39 -17.94 -10.97
CA ARG A 17 -9.61 -18.33 -9.56
C ARG A 17 -8.65 -17.65 -8.61
N LEU A 18 -7.37 -17.50 -9.00
CA LEU A 18 -6.43 -16.76 -8.19
C LEU A 18 -6.80 -15.28 -8.08
N THR A 19 -7.17 -14.64 -9.20
CA THR A 19 -7.59 -13.25 -9.18
C THR A 19 -8.85 -13.06 -8.33
N GLU A 20 -9.82 -13.96 -8.43
CA GLU A 20 -11.02 -13.97 -7.58
C GLU A 20 -10.66 -14.05 -6.09
N LEU A 21 -9.79 -14.98 -5.70
CA LEU A 21 -9.33 -15.12 -4.31
C LEU A 21 -8.57 -13.89 -3.81
N ILE A 22 -7.75 -13.27 -4.64
CA ILE A 22 -7.03 -12.04 -4.29
C ILE A 22 -8.03 -10.89 -4.07
N VAL A 23 -8.98 -10.68 -4.98
CA VAL A 23 -10.00 -9.63 -4.87
C VAL A 23 -10.86 -9.81 -3.63
N MET A 24 -11.29 -11.05 -3.33
CA MET A 24 -12.06 -11.36 -2.12
C MET A 24 -11.25 -11.16 -0.84
N SER A 25 -9.96 -11.48 -0.85
CA SER A 25 -9.10 -11.34 0.34
C SER A 25 -8.87 -9.87 0.70
N PHE A 26 -8.71 -9.01 -0.31
CA PHE A 26 -8.45 -7.58 -0.10
C PHE A 26 -9.72 -6.72 -0.02
N HIS A 27 -10.94 -7.30 -0.09
CA HIS A 27 -12.20 -6.54 -0.08
C HIS A 27 -12.20 -5.36 -1.07
N ILE A 28 -11.72 -5.63 -2.28
CA ILE A 28 -11.66 -4.64 -3.34
C ILE A 28 -13.09 -4.36 -3.82
N GLU A 29 -13.62 -3.19 -3.46
CA GLU A 29 -14.90 -2.72 -3.97
C GLU A 29 -14.74 -2.11 -5.37
N SER A 30 -15.75 -2.21 -6.21
CA SER A 30 -15.76 -1.67 -7.57
C SER A 30 -16.96 -0.75 -7.72
N GLY A 31 -16.73 0.56 -7.86
CA GLY A 31 -17.79 1.57 -7.93
C GLY A 31 -17.24 3.01 -7.88
N GLU A 32 -18.12 4.00 -8.07
CA GLU A 32 -17.78 5.45 -8.07
C GLU A 32 -17.17 5.91 -6.72
N ASP A 33 -17.60 5.29 -5.61
CA ASP A 33 -17.12 5.57 -4.24
C ASP A 33 -16.04 4.58 -3.76
N ALA A 34 -15.52 3.71 -4.64
CA ALA A 34 -14.56 2.69 -4.24
C ALA A 34 -13.15 3.28 -4.03
N PRO A 35 -12.46 2.95 -2.91
CA PRO A 35 -11.08 3.38 -2.70
C PRO A 35 -10.18 2.80 -3.80
N ALA A 36 -9.19 3.58 -4.23
CA ALA A 36 -8.23 3.13 -5.24
C ALA A 36 -7.61 1.79 -4.83
N LEU A 37 -7.53 0.82 -5.76
CA LEU A 37 -7.03 -0.54 -5.50
C LEU A 37 -5.68 -0.56 -4.77
N LEU A 38 -4.84 0.42 -5.09
CA LEU A 38 -3.52 0.56 -4.48
C LEU A 38 -3.65 0.93 -3.01
N ASN A 39 -4.54 1.85 -2.64
CA ASN A 39 -4.72 2.32 -1.26
C ASN A 39 -5.12 1.17 -0.34
N VAL A 40 -6.02 0.29 -0.78
CA VAL A 40 -6.43 -0.89 -0.01
C VAL A 40 -5.24 -1.79 0.36
N ILE A 41 -4.21 -1.84 -0.49
CA ILE A 41 -2.99 -2.61 -0.26
C ILE A 41 -1.93 -1.78 0.47
N THR A 42 -1.79 -0.49 0.13
CA THR A 42 -0.71 0.36 0.64
C THR A 42 -1.01 0.96 2.00
N ASP A 43 -2.27 1.23 2.34
CA ASP A 43 -2.67 1.84 3.61
C ASP A 43 -2.30 0.98 4.81
N PRO A 44 -2.63 -0.34 4.86
CA PRO A 44 -2.22 -1.18 6.00
C PRO A 44 -0.69 -1.31 6.11
N LEU A 45 0.03 -1.27 4.99
CA LEU A 45 1.50 -1.27 4.99
C LEU A 45 2.06 0.07 5.49
N THR A 46 1.46 1.18 5.05
CA THR A 46 1.84 2.54 5.45
C THR A 46 1.64 2.70 6.95
N HIS A 47 0.45 2.41 7.48
CA HIS A 47 0.14 2.53 8.92
C HIS A 47 1.01 1.62 9.80
N SER A 48 1.48 0.49 9.27
CA SER A 48 2.44 -0.38 9.99
C SER A 48 3.84 0.25 10.09
N ILE A 49 4.25 1.00 9.07
CA ILE A 49 5.57 1.65 9.03
C ILE A 49 5.53 2.99 9.77
N ILE A 50 4.60 3.87 9.40
CA ILE A 50 4.50 5.24 9.91
C ILE A 50 3.05 5.74 9.86
N GLU A 51 2.64 6.46 10.91
CA GLU A 51 1.37 7.17 10.96
C GLU A 51 1.64 8.68 10.90
N LEU A 52 0.94 9.39 10.01
CA LEU A 52 1.08 10.85 9.85
C LEU A 52 -0.14 11.58 10.40
N ASP A 53 0.07 12.75 11.00
CA ASP A 53 -1.03 13.59 11.47
C ASP A 53 -1.61 14.42 10.32
N ALA A 54 -2.77 13.99 9.82
CA ALA A 54 -3.50 14.67 8.75
C ALA A 54 -3.86 16.12 9.09
N SER A 55 -4.07 16.44 10.38
CA SER A 55 -4.41 17.80 10.82
C SER A 55 -3.23 18.74 10.64
N VAL A 56 -2.04 18.32 11.07
CA VAL A 56 -0.79 19.08 10.91
C VAL A 56 -0.44 19.27 9.44
N ILE A 57 -0.61 18.23 8.60
CA ILE A 57 -0.40 18.35 7.15
C ILE A 57 -1.32 19.40 6.53
N ASN A 58 -2.60 19.40 6.90
CA ASN A 58 -3.56 20.37 6.39
C ASN A 58 -3.23 21.79 6.87
N GLU A 59 -2.87 21.97 8.14
CA GLU A 59 -2.45 23.27 8.68
C GLU A 59 -1.22 23.84 7.96
N ILE A 60 -0.21 22.98 7.67
CA ILE A 60 0.96 23.35 6.87
C ILE A 60 0.55 23.73 5.45
N ALA A 61 -0.36 22.99 4.83
CA ALA A 61 -0.87 23.29 3.49
C ALA A 61 -1.62 24.63 3.45
N THR A 62 -2.30 25.01 4.53
CA THR A 62 -2.96 26.31 4.68
C THR A 62 -2.03 27.47 5.06
N GLY A 63 -0.76 27.18 5.39
CA GLY A 63 0.25 28.19 5.69
C GLY A 63 0.29 28.70 7.13
N ASP A 64 -0.25 27.94 8.08
CA ASP A 64 -0.22 28.31 9.51
C ASP A 64 1.21 28.26 10.08
N PRO A 65 1.76 29.38 10.63
CA PRO A 65 3.10 29.39 11.23
C PRO A 65 3.24 28.46 12.45
N GLU A 66 2.16 28.17 13.18
CA GLU A 66 2.23 27.31 14.37
C GLU A 66 2.41 25.83 14.00
N ALA A 67 1.94 25.42 12.83
CA ALA A 67 2.01 24.05 12.35
C ALA A 67 3.46 23.57 12.09
N ARG A 68 4.38 24.50 11.80
CA ARG A 68 5.80 24.19 11.55
C ARG A 68 6.55 23.68 12.78
N ASN A 69 6.02 23.94 13.98
CA ASN A 69 6.62 23.50 15.24
C ASN A 69 5.98 22.19 15.76
N LYS A 70 4.92 21.70 15.10
CA LYS A 70 4.26 20.42 15.44
C LYS A 70 4.99 19.27 14.75
N SER A 71 4.98 18.09 15.38
CA SER A 71 5.50 16.87 14.74
C SER A 71 4.50 16.33 13.73
N LEU A 72 5.00 15.89 12.57
CA LEU A 72 4.23 15.25 11.51
C LEU A 72 3.88 13.79 11.86
N ILE A 73 4.66 13.16 12.74
CA ILE A 73 4.53 11.74 13.07
C ILE A 73 3.55 11.60 14.24
N LYS A 74 2.47 10.87 13.99
CA LYS A 74 1.41 10.70 14.97
C LYS A 74 1.79 9.63 15.99
N THR A 75 2.21 10.06 17.18
CA THR A 75 2.56 9.13 18.27
C THR A 75 1.31 8.52 18.94
N TRP A 76 0.20 9.26 18.98
CA TRP A 76 -1.02 8.89 19.70
C TRP A 76 -2.18 8.70 18.74
N CYS A 77 -2.75 7.50 18.71
CA CYS A 77 -3.84 7.14 17.82
C CYS A 77 -5.22 7.31 18.46
N GLN A 78 -5.29 7.15 19.79
CA GLN A 78 -6.50 7.44 20.55
C GLN A 78 -6.24 8.61 21.50
N THR A 79 -6.94 9.70 21.24
CA THR A 79 -7.00 10.88 22.10
C THR A 79 -8.45 11.11 22.48
N SER A 80 -8.71 11.47 23.74
CA SER A 80 -10.05 11.84 24.20
C SER A 80 -10.04 13.28 24.67
N THR A 81 -10.95 14.07 24.14
CA THR A 81 -11.19 15.44 24.56
C THR A 81 -12.11 15.43 25.77
N ASN A 82 -11.54 15.60 26.96
CA ASN A 82 -12.33 15.77 28.16
C ASN A 82 -12.61 17.27 28.35
N THR A 83 -13.87 17.68 28.17
CA THR A 83 -14.31 19.05 28.40
C THR A 83 -14.77 19.17 29.84
N THR A 84 -14.02 19.91 30.65
CA THR A 84 -14.36 20.17 32.04
C THR A 84 -14.74 21.63 32.21
N LEU A 85 -15.80 21.89 33.00
CA LEU A 85 -16.14 23.23 33.45
C LEU A 85 -15.08 23.66 34.46
N GLN A 86 -14.20 24.57 34.04
CA GLN A 86 -13.18 25.14 34.91
C GLN A 86 -13.47 26.60 35.14
N ASN A 87 -13.15 27.04 36.36
CA ASN A 87 -13.24 28.44 36.72
C ASN A 87 -11.98 29.15 36.23
N VAL A 88 -12.09 29.93 35.14
CA VAL A 88 -10.95 30.58 34.49
C VAL A 88 -10.90 32.05 34.88
N THR A 89 -9.73 32.53 35.28
CA THR A 89 -9.49 33.94 35.60
C THR A 89 -9.36 34.78 34.34
N ILE A 90 -10.06 35.90 34.29
CA ILE A 90 -10.06 36.81 33.15
C ILE A 90 -8.84 37.74 33.26
N VAL A 91 -7.94 37.66 32.27
CA VAL A 91 -6.76 38.52 32.17
C VAL A 91 -7.23 39.86 31.59
N ASN A 92 -7.73 40.76 32.46
CA ASN A 92 -8.02 42.19 32.28
C ASN A 92 -9.39 42.61 32.88
N CYS A 93 -9.66 42.24 34.13
CA CYS A 93 -10.88 42.67 34.84
C CYS A 93 -10.63 43.89 35.73
N THR A 94 -11.48 44.91 35.58
CA THR A 94 -11.49 46.14 36.40
C THR A 94 -12.48 46.10 37.57
N GLY A 95 -13.22 45.00 37.75
CA GLY A 95 -14.16 44.80 38.87
C GLY A 95 -14.27 43.32 39.26
N ALA A 96 -14.44 43.04 40.56
CA ALA A 96 -14.60 41.68 41.09
C ALA A 96 -16.06 41.19 40.96
N PRO A 97 -16.31 39.89 40.73
CA PRO A 97 -15.35 38.78 40.62
C PRO A 97 -14.76 38.60 39.19
N CYS A 98 -13.43 38.43 39.11
CA CYS A 98 -12.65 38.32 37.87
C CYS A 98 -12.54 36.89 37.32
N TRP A 99 -13.60 36.10 37.44
CA TRP A 99 -13.58 34.70 37.07
C TRP A 99 -14.88 34.29 36.39
N GLU A 100 -14.79 33.42 35.39
CA GLU A 100 -15.93 32.94 34.61
C GLU A 100 -15.82 31.43 34.40
N TRP A 101 -16.97 30.74 34.44
CA TRP A 101 -17.06 29.33 34.09
C TRP A 101 -16.88 29.17 32.59
N LYS A 102 -15.77 28.54 32.19
CA LYS A 102 -15.50 28.23 30.78
C LYS A 102 -15.31 26.74 30.60
N ASN A 103 -15.84 26.22 29.50
CA ASN A 103 -15.58 24.86 29.04
C ASN A 103 -14.14 24.78 28.54
N VAL A 104 -13.29 24.09 29.29
CA VAL A 104 -11.89 23.86 28.92
C VAL A 104 -11.76 22.43 28.41
N SER A 105 -11.37 22.29 27.15
CA SER A 105 -11.12 21.01 26.50
C SER A 105 -9.66 20.61 26.72
N GLN A 106 -9.42 19.50 27.44
CA GLN A 106 -8.10 18.90 27.56
C GLN A 106 -8.02 17.62 26.73
N ILE A 107 -6.93 17.46 25.97
CA ILE A 107 -6.68 16.27 25.16
C ILE A 107 -5.92 15.26 26.03
N ILE A 108 -6.56 14.14 26.32
CA ILE A 108 -5.98 13.02 27.06
C ILE A 108 -5.51 11.98 26.05
N SER A 109 -4.22 11.66 26.08
CA SER A 109 -3.63 10.61 25.26
C SER A 109 -3.87 9.24 25.88
N ILE A 110 -4.64 8.39 25.20
CA ILE A 110 -5.07 7.08 25.72
C ILE A 110 -4.14 5.98 25.20
N GLN A 111 -3.94 5.92 23.89
CA GLN A 111 -3.23 4.81 23.24
C GLN A 111 -2.25 5.31 22.17
N LYS A 112 -1.02 4.80 22.26
CA LYS A 112 0.02 5.01 21.25
C LYS A 112 -0.31 4.25 19.95
N CYS A 113 0.10 4.81 18.82
CA CYS A 113 -0.07 4.14 17.52
C CYS A 113 0.79 2.87 17.41
N SER A 114 0.41 1.94 16.54
CA SER A 114 1.14 0.69 16.30
C SER A 114 1.96 0.76 15.01
N HIS A 115 2.96 1.64 14.98
CA HIS A 115 3.90 1.76 13.86
C HIS A 115 5.36 1.66 14.32
N ILE A 116 6.27 1.28 13.42
CA ILE A 116 7.69 1.01 13.74
C ILE A 116 8.36 2.19 14.47
N PHE A 117 8.02 3.42 14.07
CA PHE A 117 8.61 4.65 14.62
C PHE A 117 7.90 5.22 15.87
N VAL A 118 6.96 4.52 16.51
CA VAL A 118 6.21 5.11 17.65
C VAL A 118 7.08 5.31 18.90
N GLY A 119 8.12 4.49 19.05
CA GLY A 119 9.03 4.49 20.21
C GLY A 119 10.33 5.25 19.98
N THR A 120 10.52 5.86 18.81
CA THR A 120 11.78 6.53 18.48
C THR A 120 11.77 7.99 18.91
N SER A 121 12.91 8.48 19.40
CA SER A 121 13.12 9.90 19.72
C SER A 121 13.81 10.66 18.58
N LEU A 122 13.75 10.14 17.35
CA LEU A 122 14.34 10.74 16.17
C LEU A 122 13.50 11.92 15.68
N SER A 123 14.14 12.89 15.03
CA SER A 123 13.42 13.97 14.37
C SER A 123 12.67 13.47 13.13
N ASP A 124 11.55 14.12 12.81
CA ASP A 124 10.71 13.79 11.64
C ASP A 124 11.53 13.74 10.34
N LEU A 125 12.52 14.64 10.21
CA LEU A 125 13.46 14.66 9.09
C LEU A 125 14.31 13.39 9.01
N ALA A 126 14.86 12.93 10.15
CA ALA A 126 15.70 11.74 10.18
C ALA A 126 14.90 10.48 9.81
N VAL A 127 13.66 10.37 10.30
CA VAL A 127 12.75 9.28 9.92
C VAL A 127 12.44 9.35 8.42
N GLY A 128 12.16 10.54 7.89
CA GLY A 128 11.96 10.76 6.46
C GLY A 128 13.15 10.32 5.60
N LEU A 129 14.39 10.62 6.02
CA LEU A 129 15.60 10.19 5.31
C LEU A 129 15.80 8.68 5.34
N ILE A 130 15.50 8.02 6.47
CA ILE A 130 15.57 6.56 6.59
C ILE A 130 14.55 5.92 5.64
N LEU A 131 13.31 6.42 5.63
CA LEU A 131 12.25 5.95 4.74
C LEU A 131 12.60 6.14 3.26
N LEU A 132 13.20 7.29 2.91
CA LEU A 132 13.65 7.58 1.56
C LEU A 132 14.78 6.65 1.11
N ALA A 133 15.77 6.41 1.98
CA ALA A 133 16.86 5.48 1.69
C ALA A 133 16.34 4.02 1.52
N ALA A 134 15.44 3.59 2.40
CA ALA A 134 14.84 2.27 2.34
C ALA A 134 14.00 2.06 1.07
N SER A 135 13.15 3.04 0.72
CA SER A 135 12.33 2.99 -0.50
C SER A 135 13.18 3.00 -1.77
N LEU A 136 14.25 3.80 -1.82
CA LEU A 136 15.21 3.77 -2.93
C LEU A 136 15.89 2.40 -3.06
N LEU A 137 16.31 1.79 -1.95
CA LEU A 137 16.89 0.44 -1.97
C LEU A 137 15.90 -0.59 -2.51
N VAL A 138 14.65 -0.58 -2.02
CA VAL A 138 13.60 -1.49 -2.49
C VAL A 138 13.33 -1.30 -3.98
N LEU A 139 13.25 -0.04 -4.46
CA LEU A 139 13.04 0.27 -5.87
C LEU A 139 14.21 -0.24 -6.73
N CYS A 140 15.45 0.00 -6.31
CA CYS A 140 16.66 -0.49 -6.99
C CYS A 140 16.67 -2.02 -7.07
N VAL A 141 16.38 -2.71 -5.96
CA VAL A 141 16.29 -4.17 -5.93
C VAL A 141 15.17 -4.66 -6.86
N CYS A 142 13.98 -4.05 -6.80
CA CYS A 142 12.85 -4.37 -7.67
C CYS A 142 13.23 -4.25 -9.15
N LEU A 143 13.87 -3.15 -9.54
CA LEU A 143 14.29 -2.93 -10.92
C LEU A 143 15.32 -3.98 -11.39
N ILE A 144 16.30 -4.31 -10.54
CA ILE A 144 17.29 -5.38 -10.85
C ILE A 144 16.59 -6.74 -11.00
N LEU A 145 15.63 -7.05 -10.12
CA LEU A 145 14.86 -8.29 -10.17
C LEU A 145 14.04 -8.36 -11.46
N ILE A 146 13.36 -7.28 -11.86
CA ILE A 146 12.59 -7.23 -13.12
C ILE A 146 13.52 -7.46 -14.33
N VAL A 147 14.67 -6.80 -14.38
CA VAL A 147 15.63 -7.00 -15.48
C VAL A 147 16.13 -8.44 -15.53
N LYS A 148 16.43 -9.04 -14.37
CA LYS A 148 16.84 -10.45 -14.29
C LYS A 148 15.72 -11.41 -14.65
N LEU A 149 14.49 -11.16 -14.23
CA LEU A 149 13.32 -11.96 -14.59
C LEU A 149 13.07 -11.91 -16.09
N LEU A 150 13.10 -10.71 -16.68
CA LEU A 150 12.91 -10.54 -18.12
C LEU A 150 14.03 -11.26 -18.91
N ASN A 151 15.29 -11.07 -18.53
CA ASN A 151 16.43 -11.74 -19.17
C ASN A 151 16.41 -13.27 -18.97
N SER A 152 15.93 -13.73 -17.81
CA SER A 152 15.75 -15.15 -17.50
C SER A 152 14.65 -15.78 -18.34
N ILE A 153 13.50 -15.11 -18.52
CA ILE A 153 12.42 -15.57 -19.37
C ILE A 153 12.86 -15.62 -20.85
N LEU A 154 13.61 -14.61 -21.30
CA LEU A 154 14.12 -14.53 -22.68
C LEU A 154 15.12 -15.65 -23.01
N ARG A 155 15.86 -16.19 -22.01
CA ARG A 155 16.92 -17.20 -22.21
C ARG A 155 16.59 -18.58 -21.61
N GLY A 156 15.45 -18.73 -20.93
CA GLY A 156 15.14 -19.86 -20.05
C GLY A 156 14.65 -21.15 -20.74
N GLN A 157 14.61 -22.23 -19.95
CA GLN A 157 14.20 -23.59 -20.36
C GLN A 157 12.83 -23.65 -21.04
N VAL A 158 11.92 -22.72 -20.75
CA VAL A 158 10.59 -22.68 -21.37
C VAL A 158 10.69 -22.45 -22.89
N ALA A 159 11.64 -21.65 -23.37
CA ALA A 159 11.89 -21.49 -24.80
C ALA A 159 12.46 -22.77 -25.45
N SER A 160 13.25 -23.56 -24.71
CA SER A 160 13.77 -24.85 -25.16
C SER A 160 12.70 -25.95 -25.14
N ILE A 161 11.80 -25.94 -24.14
CA ILE A 161 10.63 -26.83 -24.05
C ILE A 161 9.63 -26.51 -25.16
N ILE A 162 9.38 -25.22 -25.43
CA ILE A 162 8.57 -24.79 -26.58
C ILE A 162 9.22 -25.23 -27.89
N LYS A 163 10.53 -25.01 -28.08
CA LYS A 163 11.24 -25.53 -29.26
C LYS A 163 11.15 -27.06 -29.35
N LYS A 164 11.25 -27.79 -28.24
CA LYS A 164 11.19 -29.24 -28.24
C LYS A 164 9.78 -29.75 -28.57
N ILE A 165 8.72 -29.11 -28.06
CA ILE A 165 7.33 -29.46 -28.37
C ILE A 165 6.96 -29.11 -29.82
N ILE A 166 7.41 -27.96 -30.33
CA ILE A 166 7.15 -27.54 -31.72
C ILE A 166 8.01 -28.33 -32.72
N ASN A 167 9.24 -28.69 -32.36
CA ASN A 167 10.16 -29.43 -33.23
C ASN A 167 10.08 -30.95 -33.04
N THR A 168 9.14 -31.45 -32.23
CA THR A 168 8.81 -32.88 -32.19
C THR A 168 7.56 -33.07 -33.05
N ASP A 169 7.76 -33.31 -34.34
CA ASP A 169 6.73 -33.97 -35.15
C ASP A 169 6.43 -35.31 -34.49
N PHE A 170 5.20 -35.50 -34.01
CA PHE A 170 4.80 -36.79 -33.44
C PHE A 170 4.98 -37.88 -34.51
N PRO A 171 5.84 -38.88 -34.27
CA PRO A 171 6.04 -39.95 -35.24
C PRO A 171 4.75 -40.71 -35.46
N PHE A 172 4.62 -41.29 -36.65
CA PHE A 172 3.45 -42.06 -37.10
C PHE A 172 3.01 -43.07 -36.03
N PRO A 173 1.70 -43.22 -35.71
CA PRO A 173 0.51 -42.83 -36.50
C PRO A 173 -0.21 -41.54 -36.08
N PHE A 174 0.27 -40.78 -35.10
CA PHE A 174 -0.45 -39.60 -34.57
C PHE A 174 -0.10 -38.27 -35.25
N SER A 175 0.48 -38.30 -36.46
CA SER A 175 0.88 -37.10 -37.23
C SER A 175 -0.30 -36.19 -37.61
N TRP A 176 -1.53 -36.70 -37.71
CA TRP A 176 -2.73 -35.88 -37.99
C TRP A 176 -3.11 -34.95 -36.83
N VAL A 177 -2.77 -35.33 -35.59
CA VAL A 177 -3.13 -34.57 -34.37
C VAL A 177 -2.36 -33.25 -34.27
N THR A 178 -1.15 -33.18 -34.86
CA THR A 178 -0.31 -31.98 -34.83
C THR A 178 -0.96 -30.81 -35.55
N GLY A 179 -1.66 -31.06 -36.66
CA GLY A 179 -2.40 -30.05 -37.42
C GLY A 179 -3.60 -29.48 -36.66
N TYR A 180 -4.36 -30.32 -35.95
CA TYR A 180 -5.48 -29.86 -35.12
C TYR A 180 -5.00 -29.09 -33.89
N LEU A 181 -3.91 -29.53 -33.27
CA LEU A 181 -3.28 -28.80 -32.16
C LEU A 181 -2.76 -27.43 -32.62
N ALA A 182 -2.16 -27.34 -33.81
CA ALA A 182 -1.71 -26.08 -34.38
C ALA A 182 -2.87 -25.11 -34.68
N ILE A 183 -4.00 -25.61 -35.20
CA ILE A 183 -5.20 -24.80 -35.43
C ILE A 183 -5.83 -24.35 -34.11
N MET A 184 -5.89 -25.22 -33.10
CA MET A 184 -6.41 -24.86 -31.78
C MET A 184 -5.54 -23.84 -31.05
N VAL A 185 -4.22 -23.90 -31.21
CA VAL A 185 -3.26 -22.94 -30.62
C VAL A 185 -3.20 -21.63 -31.42
N GLY A 186 -3.54 -21.64 -32.70
CA GLY A 186 -3.60 -20.43 -33.54
C GLY A 186 -4.94 -19.70 -33.52
N ALA A 187 -6.03 -20.40 -33.14
CA ALA A 187 -7.36 -19.83 -33.00
C ALA A 187 -7.69 -19.34 -31.57
N ALA A 188 -6.83 -19.61 -30.59
CA ALA A 188 -6.91 -19.16 -29.20
C ALA A 188 -5.88 -18.06 -28.90
#